data_AF-A0A534BUY1-F1
#
_entry.id   AF-A0A534BUY1-F1
#
_cell.length_a   1.000
_cell.length_b   1.000
_cell.length_c   1.000
_cell.angle_alpha   90.00
_cell.angle_beta   90.00
_cell.angle_gamma   90.00
#
_symmetry.space_group_name_H-M   'P 1'
#
loop_
_entity.id
_entity.type
_entity.pdbx_description
1 polymer ?
#
loop_
_entity_poly.entity_id
_entity_poly.type
_entity_poly.pdbx_seq_one_letter_code
_entity_poly.pdbx_strand_id
1 'polypeptide(L)' 'MRLDQLEAATSLRDLNLPGNRLEALKGDRKGQYSIRINDQWRVCFEWPKGGKGPSNVEIVDYH' A
#
# COMPACT_ATOMS: atom_id res chain seq x y z
N MET A 1 -3.14 -12.34 -6.94
CA MET A 1 -2.67 -11.36 -7.95
C MET A 1 -2.93 -9.92 -7.51
N ARG A 2 -2.38 -9.50 -6.37
CA ARG A 2 -2.33 -8.10 -5.89
C ARG A 2 -0.95 -7.80 -5.29
N LEU A 3 -0.33 -8.81 -4.69
CA LEU A 3 1.09 -8.80 -4.35
C LEU A 3 1.97 -8.56 -5.60
N ASP A 4 1.67 -9.21 -6.73
CA ASP A 4 2.43 -9.03 -7.98
C ASP A 4 2.43 -7.57 -8.48
N GLN A 5 1.33 -6.85 -8.25
CA GLN A 5 1.26 -5.43 -8.59
C GLN A 5 2.10 -4.57 -7.64
N LEU A 6 2.15 -4.94 -6.36
CA LEU A 6 3.00 -4.27 -5.38
C LEU A 6 4.49 -4.51 -5.67
N GLU A 7 4.85 -5.73 -6.08
CA GLU A 7 6.21 -6.11 -6.44
C GLU A 7 6.66 -5.45 -7.74
N ALA A 8 5.77 -5.35 -8.74
CA ALA A 8 6.07 -4.70 -10.02
C ALA A 8 6.02 -3.17 -9.96
N ALA A 9 5.41 -2.58 -8.93
CA ALA A 9 5.28 -1.14 -8.81
C ALA A 9 6.63 -0.48 -8.50
N THR A 10 6.98 0.50 -9.32
CA THR A 10 8.19 1.32 -9.15
C THR A 10 7.88 2.67 -8.52
N SER A 11 6.59 3.01 -8.43
CA SER A 11 6.09 4.23 -7.80
C SER A 11 4.67 4.05 -7.25
N LEU A 12 4.29 4.90 -6.28
CA LEU A 12 2.90 4.95 -5.77
C LEU A 12 1.86 5.24 -6.87
N ARG A 13 2.25 5.89 -7.97
CA ARG A 13 1.35 6.18 -9.08
C ARG A 13 0.92 4.91 -9.81
N ASP A 14 1.82 3.92 -9.89
CA ASP A 14 1.53 2.61 -10.50
C ASP A 14 0.47 1.85 -9.71
N LEU A 15 0.34 2.17 -8.41
CA LEU A 15 -0.64 1.58 -7.50
C LEU A 15 -1.94 2.40 -7.42
N ASN A 16 -1.97 3.63 -7.94
CA ASN A 16 -3.16 4.49 -7.99
C ASN A 16 -4.03 4.18 -9.22
N LEU A 17 -4.40 2.91 -9.37
CA LEU A 17 -5.24 2.42 -10.46
C LEU A 17 -6.71 2.36 -10.01
N PRO A 18 -7.69 2.57 -10.91
CA PRO A 18 -9.09 2.36 -10.60
C PRO A 18 -9.33 0.91 -10.14
N GLY A 19 -9.62 0.72 -8.86
CA GLY A 19 -9.76 -0.58 -8.20
C GLY A 19 -8.79 -0.81 -7.04
N ASN A 20 -7.58 -0.24 -7.13
CA ASN A 20 -6.66 -0.15 -6.00
C ASN A 20 -7.07 1.05 -5.16
N ARG A 21 -7.78 0.79 -4.07
CA ARG A 21 -8.13 1.79 -3.06
C ARG A 21 -6.88 2.13 -2.23
N LEU A 22 -5.92 2.78 -2.88
CA LEU A 22 -4.71 3.27 -2.24
C LEU A 22 -5.08 4.42 -1.31
N GLU A 23 -4.84 4.23 -0.01
CA GLU A 23 -5.16 5.22 1.02
C GLU A 23 -3.89 5.60 1.77
N ALA A 24 -3.60 6.90 1.84
CA ALA A 24 -2.53 7.42 2.70
C ALA A 24 -3.01 7.45 4.15
N LEU A 25 -2.31 6.74 5.03
CA LEU A 25 -2.61 6.68 6.46
C LEU A 25 -2.23 7.99 7.16
N LYS A 26 -2.99 8.33 8.20
CA LYS A 26 -2.86 9.57 8.98
C LYS A 26 -2.65 9.23 10.46
N GLY A 27 -2.33 10.25 11.28
CA GLY A 27 -2.07 10.07 12.71
C GLY A 27 -0.71 9.43 12.96
N ASP A 28 -0.66 8.43 13.85
CA ASP A 28 0.57 7.74 14.23
C ASP A 28 1.23 6.96 13.09
N ARG A 29 0.47 6.66 12.03
CA ARG A 29 0.94 5.99 10.80
C ARG A 29 1.17 6.95 9.63
N LYS A 30 1.37 8.24 9.91
CA LYS A 30 1.61 9.25 8.87
C LYS A 30 2.88 8.91 8.08
N GLY A 31 2.73 8.77 6.76
CA GLY A 31 3.82 8.36 5.86
C GLY A 31 3.68 6.91 5.39
N GLN A 32 2.76 6.15 5.97
CA GLN A 32 2.34 4.85 5.48
C GLN A 32 1.18 4.97 4.48
N TYR A 33 1.07 3.98 3.63
CA TYR A 33 0.02 3.78 2.64
C TYR A 33 -0.63 2.44 2.88
N SER A 34 -1.88 2.30 2.46
CA SER A 34 -2.57 1.02 2.48
C SER A 34 -3.27 0.72 1.17
N ILE A 35 -3.30 -0.55 0.79
CA ILE A 35 -4.05 -1.06 -0.36
C ILE A 35 -5.01 -2.13 0.13
N ARG A 36 -6.27 -2.02 -0.27
CA ARG A 36 -7.31 -3.02 0.01
C ARG A 36 -7.02 -4.32 -0.75
N ILE A 37 -7.04 -5.47 -0.07
CA ILE A 37 -7.07 -6.81 -0.69
C ILE A 37 -8.52 -7.29 -0.81
N ASN A 38 -9.31 -7.17 0.24
CA ASN A 38 -10.74 -7.45 0.22
C ASN A 38 -11.41 -6.66 1.36
N ASP A 39 -12.63 -7.01 1.75
CA ASP A 39 -13.33 -6.22 2.76
C ASP A 39 -12.62 -6.23 4.12
N GLN A 40 -11.99 -7.34 4.49
CA GLN A 40 -11.29 -7.57 5.76
C GLN A 40 -9.81 -7.16 5.72
N TRP A 41 -9.10 -7.51 4.65
CA TRP A 41 -7.65 -7.44 4.60
C TRP A 41 -7.13 -6.18 3.89
N ARG A 42 -6.10 -5.57 4.48
CA ARG A 42 -5.33 -4.43 3.94
C ARG A 42 -3.84 -4.80 3.92
N VAL A 43 -3.13 -4.40 2.88
CA VAL A 43 -1.66 -4.30 2.93
C VAL A 43 -1.32 -2.88 3.36
N CYS A 44 -0.56 -2.72 4.44
CA CYS A 44 0.04 -1.44 4.83
C CYS A 44 1.53 -1.46 4.48
N PHE A 45 2.06 -0.35 3.99
CA PHE A 45 3.47 -0.22 3.65
C PHE A 45 3.90 1.23 3.69
N GLU A 46 5.19 1.46 3.85
CA GLU A 46 5.84 2.75 3.71
C GLU A 46 6.39 2.92 2.31
N TRP A 47 6.41 4.17 1.84
CA TRP A 47 7.11 4.51 0.61
C TRP A 47 8.08 5.66 0.88
N PRO A 48 9.36 5.36 1.12
CA PRO A 48 10.37 6.37 1.36
C PRO A 48 10.45 7.33 0.16
N LYS A 49 10.66 8.63 0.43
CA LYS A 49 10.82 9.62 -0.64
C LYS A 49 12.08 9.29 -1.46
N GLY A 50 11.89 8.94 -2.74
CA GLY A 50 12.97 8.49 -3.63
C GLY A 50 13.27 6.98 -3.57
N GLY A 51 12.51 6.21 -2.79
CA GLY A 51 12.57 4.76 -2.77
C GLY A 51 12.01 4.16 -4.06
N LYS A 52 12.65 3.10 -4.55
CA LYS A 52 12.25 2.35 -5.75
C LYS A 52 11.13 1.34 -5.50
N GLY A 53 10.69 1.19 -4.24
CA GLY A 53 9.72 0.20 -3.83
C GLY A 53 9.20 0.43 -2.42
N PRO A 54 8.21 -0.37 -1.99
CA PRO A 54 7.62 -0.28 -0.67
C PRO A 54 8.56 -0.86 0.40
N SER A 55 8.51 -0.31 1.60
CA SER A 55 9.19 -0.81 2.81
C SER A 55 8.18 -1.07 3.92
N ASN A 56 8.54 -1.83 4.96
CA ASN A 56 7.66 -2.13 6.10
C ASN A 56 6.28 -2.64 5.65
N VAL A 57 6.28 -3.61 4.72
CA VAL A 57 5.07 -4.19 4.15
C VAL A 57 4.46 -5.16 5.14
N GLU A 58 3.23 -4.89 5.56
CA GLU A 58 2.47 -5.67 6.53
C GLU A 58 1.06 -5.95 6.00
N ILE A 59 0.50 -7.11 6.35
CA ILE A 59 -0.90 -7.42 6.09
C ILE A 59 -1.66 -7.30 7.41
N VAL A 60 -2.69 -6.46 7.41
CA VAL A 60 -3.51 -6.16 8.59
C VAL A 60 -4.95 -6.54 8.31
N ASP A 61 -5.59 -7.18 9.29
CA ASP A 61 -7.03 -7.38 9.32
C ASP A 61 -7.69 -6.15 9.97
N TYR A 62 -8.65 -5.56 9.28
CA TYR A 62 -9.52 -4.53 9.84
C TYR A 62 -10.86 -5.19 10.16
N HIS A 63 -11.04 -5.52 11.44
CA HIS A 63 -12.29 -5.99 12.06
C HIS A 63 -12.80 -4.97 13.09
#